data_AF-A0A8T2D0P6-F1
#
_entry.id   AF-A0A8T2D0P6-F1
#
_cell.length_a   1.000
_cell.length_b   1.000
_cell.length_c   1.000
_cell.angle_alpha   90.00
_cell.angle_beta   90.00
_cell.angle_gamma   90.00
#
_symmetry.space_group_name_H-M   'P 1'
#
loop_
_entity.id
_entity.type
_entity.pdbx_description
1 polymer ?
#
loop_
_entity_poly.entity_id
_entity_poly.type
_entity_poly.pdbx_seq_one_letter_code
_entity_poly.pdbx_strand_id
1 'polypeptide(L)'
;MVTKNSKQNMSVLLTKLGDRDTFTMAARELDLMARQIDPSSSSGNLQSFISVILSVDTGDKPAVRKHCIHLLAVLSVSLPLNSLSPFLSKILTRITRRLRDPDSSIRSTCVAALSAISSRTTKPPFYSAFMKPLADTLFTEQEVNAQIGAALCLAASLIP
;
A
#
# COMPACT_ATOMS: atom_id res chain seq x y z
N MET A 1 -19.19 10.47 14.80
CA MET A 1 -19.05 9.17 15.49
C MET A 1 -18.84 7.97 14.55
N VAL A 2 -19.08 8.09 13.24
CA VAL A 2 -18.95 6.99 12.26
C VAL A 2 -17.49 6.51 12.01
N THR A 3 -16.50 7.41 12.12
CA THR A 3 -15.08 7.11 11.83
C THR A 3 -14.37 6.21 12.86
N LYS A 4 -14.84 6.16 14.10
CA LYS A 4 -14.26 5.27 15.12
C LYS A 4 -14.62 3.81 14.84
N ASN A 5 -15.83 3.56 14.34
CA ASN A 5 -16.34 2.22 14.08
C ASN A 5 -15.62 1.54 12.91
N SER A 6 -15.27 2.30 11.85
CA SER A 6 -14.57 1.75 10.68
C SER A 6 -13.14 1.34 11.00
N LYS A 7 -12.38 2.18 11.74
CA LYS A 7 -11.01 1.83 12.18
C LYS A 7 -10.99 0.59 13.07
N GLN A 8 -11.92 0.51 14.04
CA GLN A 8 -12.01 -0.66 14.93
C GLN A 8 -12.34 -1.93 14.15
N ASN A 9 -13.28 -1.88 13.20
CA ASN A 9 -13.61 -3.02 12.34
C ASN A 9 -12.38 -3.47 11.52
N MET A 10 -11.66 -2.53 10.91
CA MET A 10 -10.43 -2.84 10.18
C MET A 10 -9.38 -3.49 11.08
N SER A 11 -9.16 -2.98 12.29
CA SER A 11 -8.21 -3.58 13.23
C SER A 11 -8.57 -5.03 13.56
N VAL A 12 -9.85 -5.33 13.78
CA VAL A 12 -10.33 -6.72 14.00
C VAL A 12 -10.05 -7.60 12.78
N LEU A 13 -10.32 -7.10 11.57
CA LEU A 13 -10.04 -7.83 10.34
C LEU A 13 -8.54 -8.05 10.12
N LEU A 14 -7.67 -7.09 10.47
CA LEU A 14 -6.23 -7.28 10.41
C LEU A 14 -5.74 -8.37 11.39
N THR A 15 -6.32 -8.45 12.59
CA THR A 15 -6.01 -9.56 13.51
C THR A 15 -6.41 -10.90 12.88
N LYS A 16 -7.64 -11.00 12.34
CA LYS A 16 -8.13 -12.21 11.65
C LYS A 16 -7.33 -12.58 10.40
N LEU A 17 -6.74 -11.60 9.72
CA LEU A 17 -5.86 -11.82 8.58
C LEU A 17 -4.54 -12.48 8.98
N GLY A 18 -4.19 -12.44 10.26
CA GLY A 18 -3.05 -13.15 10.81
C GLY A 18 -3.28 -14.66 11.00
N ASP A 19 -4.53 -15.11 11.01
CA ASP A 19 -4.87 -16.50 11.30
C ASP A 19 -5.33 -17.21 10.04
N ARG A 20 -4.79 -18.41 9.81
CA ARG A 20 -4.98 -19.17 8.56
C ARG A 20 -6.45 -19.45 8.27
N ASP A 21 -7.22 -19.82 9.30
CA ASP A 21 -8.63 -20.19 9.17
C ASP A 21 -9.53 -19.00 8.86
N THR A 22 -9.13 -17.80 9.31
CA THR A 22 -9.91 -16.57 9.09
C THR A 22 -9.34 -15.67 7.99
N PHE A 23 -8.19 -16.02 7.41
CA PHE A 23 -7.49 -15.23 6.40
C PHE A 23 -8.41 -14.89 5.22
N THR A 24 -8.99 -15.91 4.57
CA THR A 24 -9.76 -15.74 3.34
C THR A 24 -10.98 -14.82 3.54
N MET A 25 -11.67 -14.99 4.65
CA MET A 25 -12.82 -14.15 5.01
C MET A 25 -12.37 -12.71 5.28
N ALA A 26 -11.32 -12.52 6.09
CA ALA A 26 -10.82 -11.20 6.43
C ALA A 26 -10.28 -10.44 5.21
N ALA A 27 -9.53 -11.12 4.36
CA ALA A 27 -8.99 -10.59 3.11
C ALA A 27 -10.12 -10.09 2.19
N ARG A 28 -11.13 -10.94 1.96
CA ARG A 28 -12.30 -10.60 1.13
C ARG A 28 -13.04 -9.38 1.67
N GLU A 29 -13.27 -9.31 2.98
CA GLU A 29 -13.97 -8.20 3.61
C GLU A 29 -13.16 -6.89 3.48
N LEU A 30 -11.85 -6.94 3.70
CA LEU A 30 -10.96 -5.80 3.51
C LEU A 30 -10.95 -5.30 2.05
N ASP A 31 -10.97 -6.22 1.09
CA ASP A 31 -11.01 -5.88 -0.34
C ASP A 31 -12.35 -5.23 -0.72
N LEU A 32 -13.47 -5.75 -0.19
CA LEU A 32 -14.80 -5.15 -0.40
C LEU A 32 -14.85 -3.74 0.18
N MET A 33 -14.36 -3.56 1.41
CA MET A 33 -14.28 -2.23 2.02
C MET A 33 -13.42 -1.28 1.20
N ALA A 34 -12.25 -1.71 0.71
CA ALA A 34 -11.38 -0.89 -0.12
C ALA A 34 -12.04 -0.44 -1.43
N ARG A 35 -12.85 -1.32 -2.05
CA ARG A 35 -13.59 -1.04 -3.29
C ARG A 35 -14.78 -0.10 -3.10
N GLN A 36 -15.35 -0.07 -1.90
CA GLN A 36 -16.52 0.74 -1.55
C GLN A 36 -16.16 2.10 -0.93
N ILE A 37 -14.88 2.45 -0.87
CA ILE A 37 -14.48 3.77 -0.36
C ILE A 37 -14.96 4.85 -1.32
N ASP A 38 -15.79 5.75 -0.80
CA ASP A 38 -16.13 7.00 -1.47
C ASP A 38 -15.11 8.10 -1.08
N PRO A 39 -14.27 8.57 -2.02
CA PRO A 39 -13.29 9.63 -1.75
C PRO A 39 -13.92 11.02 -1.59
N SER A 40 -15.16 11.22 -2.06
CA SER A 40 -15.89 12.49 -1.94
C SER A 40 -16.62 12.63 -0.59
N SER A 41 -16.74 11.52 0.15
CA SER A 41 -17.37 11.51 1.46
C SER A 41 -16.54 12.31 2.47
N SER A 42 -17.17 13.33 3.06
CA SER A 42 -16.62 14.13 4.17
C SER A 42 -16.30 13.31 5.43
N SER A 43 -16.68 12.03 5.45
CA SER A 43 -16.44 11.09 6.56
C SER A 43 -14.97 10.76 6.80
N GLY A 44 -14.05 10.97 5.85
CA GLY A 44 -12.63 10.66 6.03
C GLY A 44 -12.30 9.16 6.07
N ASN A 45 -13.16 8.34 5.44
CA ASN A 45 -12.99 6.90 5.38
C ASN A 45 -11.70 6.47 4.67
N LEU A 46 -11.33 7.14 3.57
CA LEU A 46 -10.07 6.87 2.85
C LEU A 46 -8.83 7.13 3.74
N GLN A 47 -8.77 8.29 4.39
CA GLN A 47 -7.66 8.65 5.29
C GLN A 47 -7.54 7.64 6.44
N SER A 48 -8.68 7.23 7.01
CA SER A 48 -8.71 6.23 8.08
C SER A 48 -8.21 4.87 7.60
N PHE A 49 -8.64 4.44 6.41
CA PHE A 49 -8.24 3.17 5.80
C PHE A 49 -6.74 3.15 5.52
N ILE A 50 -6.22 4.19 4.87
CA ILE A 50 -4.79 4.35 4.60
C ILE A 50 -3.99 4.36 5.91
N SER A 51 -4.47 5.08 6.94
CA SER A 51 -3.78 5.12 8.23
C SER A 51 -3.64 3.73 8.87
N VAL A 52 -4.63 2.85 8.71
CA VAL A 52 -4.62 1.51 9.30
C VAL A 52 -3.71 0.57 8.51
N ILE A 53 -3.82 0.53 7.18
CA ILE A 53 -2.92 -0.33 6.37
C ILE A 53 -1.46 0.11 6.48
N LEU A 54 -1.22 1.42 6.65
CA LEU A 54 0.10 1.98 6.88
C LEU A 54 0.53 1.93 8.36
N SER A 55 -0.24 1.39 9.30
CA SER A 55 0.25 1.20 10.68
C SER A 55 0.95 -0.14 10.89
N VAL A 56 0.67 -1.14 10.05
CA VAL A 56 1.26 -2.50 10.13
C VAL A 56 2.77 -2.44 10.10
N ASP A 57 3.47 -3.06 11.04
CA ASP A 57 4.93 -3.01 11.19
C ASP A 57 5.64 -4.27 10.67
N THR A 58 6.98 -4.27 10.65
CA THR A 58 7.83 -5.43 10.35
C THR A 58 7.63 -6.59 11.30
N GLY A 59 7.21 -6.34 12.55
CA GLY A 59 6.89 -7.40 13.52
C GLY A 59 5.57 -8.14 13.25
N ASP A 60 4.66 -7.59 12.44
CA ASP A 60 3.37 -8.24 12.15
C ASP A 60 3.55 -9.49 11.28
N LYS A 61 2.59 -10.43 11.36
CA LYS A 61 2.62 -11.67 10.57
C LYS A 61 2.74 -11.38 9.06
N PRO A 62 3.55 -12.13 8.29
CA PRO A 62 3.78 -11.87 6.86
C PRO A 62 2.50 -11.74 6.02
N ALA A 63 1.49 -12.56 6.31
CA ALA A 63 0.18 -12.50 5.66
C ALA A 63 -0.49 -11.11 5.79
N VAL A 64 -0.41 -10.49 6.97
CA VAL A 64 -0.96 -9.15 7.24
C VAL A 64 -0.17 -8.11 6.46
N ARG A 65 1.16 -8.16 6.52
CA ARG A 65 2.05 -7.22 5.82
C ARG A 65 1.81 -7.24 4.32
N LYS A 66 1.75 -8.45 3.73
CA LYS A 66 1.50 -8.66 2.31
C LYS A 66 0.14 -8.10 1.88
N HIS A 67 -0.92 -8.46 2.60
CA HIS A 67 -2.27 -8.04 2.22
C HIS A 67 -2.48 -6.54 2.38
N CYS A 68 -1.89 -5.90 3.40
CA CYS A 68 -1.94 -4.44 3.54
C CYS A 68 -1.28 -3.70 2.37
N ILE A 69 -0.22 -4.26 1.78
CA ILE A 69 0.40 -3.70 0.57
C ILE A 69 -0.49 -3.96 -0.64
N HIS A 70 -1.09 -5.16 -0.74
CA HIS A 70 -2.07 -5.48 -1.78
C HIS A 70 -3.26 -4.50 -1.78
N LEU A 71 -3.78 -4.15 -0.59
CA LEU A 71 -4.87 -3.18 -0.46
C LEU A 71 -4.53 -1.80 -1.05
N LEU A 72 -3.26 -1.38 -1.07
CA LEU A 72 -2.87 -0.14 -1.76
C LEU A 72 -3.11 -0.22 -3.27
N ALA A 73 -2.84 -1.38 -3.87
CA ALA A 73 -3.14 -1.64 -5.28
C ALA A 73 -4.65 -1.63 -5.54
N VAL A 74 -5.42 -2.31 -4.67
CA VAL A 74 -6.89 -2.35 -4.75
C VAL A 74 -7.48 -0.95 -4.66
N LEU A 75 -7.02 -0.13 -3.71
CA LEU A 75 -7.44 1.27 -3.58
C LEU A 75 -7.13 2.06 -4.85
N SER A 76 -5.92 1.93 -5.39
CA SER A 76 -5.52 2.67 -6.59
C SER A 76 -6.44 2.38 -7.79
N VAL A 77 -6.72 1.10 -8.02
CA VAL A 77 -7.54 0.65 -9.15
C VAL A 77 -9.01 0.99 -8.94
N SER A 78 -9.51 0.93 -7.71
CA SER A 78 -10.94 1.13 -7.41
C SER A 78 -11.33 2.60 -7.30
N LEU A 79 -10.38 3.48 -6.99
CA LEU A 79 -10.64 4.89 -6.80
C LEU A 79 -10.52 5.71 -8.11
N PRO A 80 -11.17 6.88 -8.17
CA PRO A 80 -10.92 7.88 -9.21
C PRO A 80 -9.44 8.26 -9.31
N LEU A 81 -9.05 8.75 -10.49
CA LEU A 81 -7.67 9.13 -10.80
C LEU A 81 -7.15 10.14 -9.77
N ASN A 82 -5.88 10.00 -9.35
CA ASN A 82 -5.22 10.88 -8.37
C ASN A 82 -5.79 10.87 -6.93
N SER A 83 -6.71 9.95 -6.59
CA SER A 83 -7.26 9.90 -5.21
C SER A 83 -6.19 9.60 -4.15
N LEU A 84 -5.13 8.89 -4.52
CA LEU A 84 -4.02 8.53 -3.62
C LEU A 84 -2.91 9.58 -3.57
N SER A 85 -2.92 10.57 -4.46
CA SER A 85 -1.86 11.59 -4.57
C SER A 85 -1.54 12.32 -3.25
N PRO A 86 -2.53 12.69 -2.40
CA PRO A 86 -2.26 13.32 -1.10
C PRO A 86 -1.52 12.42 -0.11
N PHE A 87 -1.60 11.10 -0.31
CA PHE A 87 -1.01 10.09 0.57
C PHE A 87 0.28 9.50 0.01
N LEU A 88 0.65 9.86 -1.22
CA LEU A 88 1.68 9.20 -1.99
C LEU A 88 3.03 9.18 -1.28
N SER A 89 3.44 10.30 -0.70
CA SER A 89 4.70 10.38 0.07
C SER A 89 4.74 9.34 1.21
N LYS A 90 3.67 9.24 2.00
CA LYS A 90 3.58 8.26 3.09
C LYS A 90 3.54 6.83 2.57
N ILE A 91 2.81 6.60 1.48
CA ILE A 91 2.72 5.28 0.84
C ILE A 91 4.11 4.86 0.35
N LEU A 92 4.86 5.74 -0.31
CA LEU A 92 6.20 5.45 -0.82
C LEU A 92 7.19 5.17 0.29
N THR A 93 7.25 5.99 1.35
CA THR A 93 8.08 5.70 2.53
C THR A 93 7.81 4.31 3.10
N ARG A 94 6.53 3.90 3.08
CA ARG A 94 6.11 2.60 3.58
C ARG A 94 6.46 1.46 2.63
N ILE A 95 6.33 1.66 1.32
CA ILE A 95 6.75 0.70 0.29
C ILE A 95 8.27 0.51 0.34
N THR A 96 9.06 1.59 0.35
CA THR A 96 10.53 1.49 0.35
C THR A 96 11.04 0.78 1.60
N ARG A 97 10.45 1.06 2.77
CA ARG A 97 10.74 0.29 4.00
C ARG A 97 10.46 -1.20 3.86
N ARG A 98 9.43 -1.59 3.09
CA ARG A 98 9.04 -2.99 2.84
C ARG A 98 9.90 -3.69 1.81
N LEU A 99 10.73 -2.98 1.06
CA LEU A 99 11.72 -3.61 0.18
C LEU A 99 12.82 -4.34 0.97
N ARG A 100 12.99 -4.03 2.26
CA ARG A 100 13.86 -4.77 3.19
C ARG A 100 13.16 -5.95 3.86
N ASP A 101 11.91 -6.27 3.52
CA ASP A 101 11.21 -7.40 4.13
C ASP A 101 11.91 -8.72 3.75
N PRO A 102 12.18 -9.63 4.72
CA PRO A 102 12.84 -10.89 4.43
C PRO A 102 12.03 -11.77 3.45
N ASP A 103 10.70 -11.65 3.47
CA ASP A 103 9.81 -12.39 2.57
C ASP A 103 9.84 -11.77 1.16
N SER A 104 10.35 -12.52 0.19
CA SER A 104 10.43 -12.08 -1.21
C SER A 104 9.05 -11.81 -1.82
N SER A 105 8.01 -12.52 -1.38
CA SER A 105 6.64 -12.31 -1.87
C SER A 105 6.07 -10.96 -1.43
N ILE A 106 6.50 -10.43 -0.28
CA ILE A 106 6.18 -9.07 0.16
C ILE A 106 6.87 -8.05 -0.74
N ARG A 107 8.16 -8.25 -1.02
CA ARG A 107 8.92 -7.37 -1.94
C ARG A 107 8.30 -7.34 -3.34
N SER A 108 7.89 -8.50 -3.89
CA SER A 108 7.18 -8.55 -5.18
C SER A 108 5.81 -7.86 -5.12
N THR A 109 5.09 -7.97 -3.99
CA THR A 109 3.81 -7.29 -3.80
C THR A 109 3.97 -5.77 -3.77
N CYS A 110 5.08 -5.24 -3.24
CA CYS A 110 5.43 -3.82 -3.33
C CYS A 110 5.52 -3.34 -4.78
N VAL A 111 6.21 -4.09 -5.64
CA VAL A 111 6.37 -3.76 -7.07
C VAL A 111 5.01 -3.71 -7.77
N ALA A 112 4.17 -4.72 -7.54
CA ALA A 112 2.82 -4.77 -8.11
C ALA A 112 1.93 -3.61 -7.63
N ALA A 113 1.98 -3.29 -6.34
CA ALA A 113 1.22 -2.17 -5.78
C ALA A 113 1.68 -0.83 -6.37
N LEU A 114 2.99 -0.64 -6.52
CA LEU A 114 3.53 0.59 -7.07
C LEU A 114 3.18 0.78 -8.55
N SER A 115 3.23 -0.29 -9.35
CA SER A 115 2.74 -0.27 -10.74
C SER A 115 1.29 0.21 -10.80
N ALA A 116 0.40 -0.42 -10.01
CA ALA A 116 -1.01 -0.03 -9.94
C ALA A 116 -1.24 1.40 -9.44
N ILE A 117 -0.38 1.93 -8.56
CA ILE A 117 -0.45 3.32 -8.09
C ILE A 117 0.00 4.29 -9.18
N SER A 118 1.10 3.97 -9.85
CA SER A 118 1.67 4.83 -10.89
C SER A 118 0.75 5.00 -12.09
N SER A 119 0.08 3.92 -12.55
CA SER A 119 -0.87 3.98 -13.68
C SER A 119 -2.12 4.83 -13.39
N ARG A 120 -2.36 5.15 -12.12
CA ARG A 120 -3.51 5.92 -11.64
C ARG A 120 -3.12 7.30 -11.08
N THR A 121 -1.85 7.67 -11.17
CA THR A 121 -1.32 8.92 -10.63
C THR A 121 -0.71 9.77 -11.74
N THR A 122 -1.45 10.81 -12.14
CA THR A 122 -1.01 11.83 -13.11
C THR A 122 -0.56 13.13 -12.44
N LYS A 123 -0.87 13.29 -11.15
CA LYS A 123 -0.47 14.44 -10.32
C LYS A 123 -0.03 13.92 -8.95
N PRO A 124 1.08 14.37 -8.37
CA PRO A 124 2.07 15.31 -8.91
C PRO A 124 2.85 14.71 -10.11
N PRO A 125 3.68 15.49 -10.83
CA PRO A 125 4.45 14.99 -11.97
C PRO A 125 5.28 13.75 -11.63
N PHE A 126 5.36 12.80 -12.56
CA PHE A 126 6.01 11.50 -12.38
C PHE A 126 7.41 11.59 -11.75
N TYR A 127 8.23 12.54 -12.22
CA TYR A 127 9.57 12.79 -11.68
C TYR A 127 9.55 12.98 -10.15
N SER A 128 8.71 13.90 -9.67
CA SER A 128 8.58 14.22 -8.24
C SER A 128 7.83 13.16 -7.45
N ALA A 129 6.87 12.50 -8.10
CA ALA A 129 5.98 11.52 -7.49
C ALA A 129 6.69 10.20 -7.23
N PHE A 130 7.43 9.68 -8.20
CA PHE A 130 7.98 8.32 -8.18
C PHE A 130 9.48 8.32 -8.46
N MET A 131 9.91 8.95 -9.56
CA MET A 131 11.27 8.78 -10.05
C MET A 131 12.33 9.20 -9.04
N LYS A 132 12.22 10.43 -8.52
CA LYS A 132 13.15 10.97 -7.52
C LYS A 132 13.20 10.12 -6.24
N PRO A 133 12.09 9.88 -5.51
CA PRO A 133 12.15 9.13 -4.26
C PRO A 133 12.62 7.67 -4.44
N LEU A 134 12.29 7.03 -5.57
CA LEU A 134 12.73 5.66 -5.85
C LEU A 134 14.20 5.60 -6.30
N ALA A 135 14.66 6.57 -7.08
CA ALA A 135 16.08 6.70 -7.43
C ALA A 135 16.93 6.99 -6.19
N ASP A 136 16.50 7.92 -5.33
CA ASP A 136 17.17 8.22 -4.07
C ASP A 136 17.27 6.95 -3.21
N THR A 137 16.19 6.17 -3.13
CA THR A 137 16.21 4.86 -2.42
C THR A 137 17.19 3.89 -3.09
N LEU A 138 17.15 3.74 -4.41
CA LEU A 138 18.04 2.84 -5.16
C LEU A 138 19.53 3.14 -4.93
N PHE A 139 19.91 4.42 -4.93
CA PHE A 139 21.31 4.82 -4.79
C PHE A 139 21.81 4.85 -3.35
N THR A 140 20.92 4.99 -2.36
CA THR A 140 21.30 5.04 -0.95
C THR A 140 21.17 3.71 -0.22
N GLU A 141 20.43 2.75 -0.79
CA GLU A 141 20.20 1.45 -0.19
C GLU A 141 21.47 0.58 -0.19
N GLN A 142 21.74 -0.04 0.96
CA GLN A 142 22.91 -0.91 1.16
C GLN A 142 22.54 -2.39 1.10
N GLU A 143 21.28 -2.73 1.36
CA GLU A 143 20.79 -4.10 1.27
C GLU A 143 20.47 -4.45 -0.19
N VAL A 144 21.17 -5.44 -0.75
CA VAL A 144 21.06 -5.82 -2.17
C VAL A 144 19.62 -6.17 -2.55
N ASN A 145 18.88 -6.87 -1.69
CA ASN A 145 17.49 -7.24 -1.98
C ASN A 145 16.57 -6.02 -2.05
N ALA A 146 16.79 -5.05 -1.16
CA ALA A 146 16.03 -3.81 -1.14
C ALA A 146 16.41 -2.90 -2.32
N GLN A 147 17.70 -2.88 -2.69
CA GLN A 147 18.20 -2.17 -3.87
C GLN A 147 17.58 -2.71 -5.16
N ILE A 148 17.56 -4.04 -5.35
CA ILE A 148 16.86 -4.70 -6.46
C ILE A 148 15.37 -4.35 -6.43
N GLY A 149 14.74 -4.43 -5.26
CA GLY A 149 13.34 -4.04 -5.08
C GLY A 149 13.06 -2.60 -5.50
N ALA A 150 13.97 -1.66 -5.22
CA ALA A 150 13.84 -0.26 -5.58
C ALA A 150 13.97 -0.06 -7.10
N ALA A 151 14.92 -0.76 -7.74
CA ALA A 151 15.07 -0.76 -9.19
C ALA A 151 13.81 -1.31 -9.89
N LEU A 152 13.28 -2.44 -9.40
CA LEU A 152 12.05 -3.04 -9.94
C LEU A 152 10.84 -2.13 -9.73
N CYS A 153 10.74 -1.49 -8.55
CA CYS A 153 9.71 -0.49 -8.27
C CYS A 153 9.79 0.70 -9.24
N LEU A 154 10.99 1.24 -9.47
CA LEU A 154 11.20 2.33 -10.41
C LEU A 154 10.79 1.90 -11.83
N ALA A 155 11.25 0.74 -12.30
CA ALA A 155 10.87 0.19 -13.60
C ALA A 155 9.35 -0.01 -13.74
N ALA A 156 8.71 -0.58 -12.72
CA ALA A 156 7.27 -0.82 -12.70
C ALA A 156 6.45 0.47 -12.69
N SER A 157 7.01 1.58 -12.18
CA SER A 157 6.34 2.88 -12.20
C SER A 157 6.38 3.58 -13.56
N LEU A 158 7.30 3.18 -14.44
CA LEU A 158 7.45 3.77 -15.79
C LEU A 158 6.48 3.18 -16.82
N ILE A 159 5.93 2.00 -16.54
CA ILE A 159 5.05 1.25 -17.44
C ILE A 159 3.61 1.41 -16.94
N PRO A 160 2.78 2.28 -17.54
CA PRO A 160 1.40 2.47 -17.16
C PRO A 160 0.51 1.27 -17.50
#